data_AF-A0A0K1NZT8-F1
#
_entry.id   AF-A0A0K1NZT8-F1
#
_cell.length_a   1.000
_cell.length_b   1.000
_cell.length_c   1.000
_cell.angle_alpha   90.00
_cell.angle_beta   90.00
_cell.angle_gamma   90.00
#
_symmetry.space_group_name_H-M   'P 1'
#
loop_
_entity.id
_entity.type
_entity.pdbx_description
1 polymer ?
#
loop_
_entity_poly.entity_id
_entity_poly.type
_entity_poly.pdbx_seq_one_letter_code
_entity_poly.pdbx_strand_id
1 'polypeptide(L)' 'NAFVHAFVDKSRIIQIHPTENGVWGAGQYANARFIQVELVRSKTFDEFARSINNYAYYAAYLLDQYNLPVDSAHSDGKGT' A
#
# COMPACT_ATOMS: atom_id res chain seq x y z
N ASN A 1 14.26 11.45 -7.25
CA ASN A 1 12.92 11.17 -7.81
C ASN A 1 12.42 9.84 -7.27
N ALA A 2 11.14 9.75 -6.95
CA ALA A 2 10.47 8.57 -6.42
C ALA A 2 9.02 8.52 -6.93
N PHE A 3 8.47 7.32 -7.08
CA PHE A 3 7.05 7.11 -7.36
C PHE A 3 6.58 5.77 -6.77
N VAL A 4 5.28 5.63 -6.58
CA VAL A 4 4.62 4.49 -5.91
C VAL A 4 3.47 3.96 -6.78
N HIS A 5 2.86 2.85 -6.36
CA HIS A 5 1.77 2.23 -7.12
C HIS A 5 0.45 2.95 -6.93
N ALA A 6 0.15 3.36 -5.69
CA ALA A 6 -1.13 3.98 -5.37
C ALA A 6 -1.04 5.00 -4.24
N PHE A 7 -1.99 5.93 -4.24
CA PHE A 7 -2.27 6.86 -3.15
C PHE A 7 -3.66 6.58 -2.59
N VAL A 8 -3.78 6.60 -1.26
CA VAL A 8 -5.04 6.38 -0.56
C VAL A 8 -5.34 7.58 0.34
N ASP A 9 -6.52 8.16 0.19
CA ASP A 9 -7.03 9.23 1.05
C ASP A 9 -8.39 8.84 1.67
N LYS A 10 -9.01 9.78 2.38
CA LYS A 10 -10.33 9.62 3.02
C LYS A 10 -11.47 9.24 2.06
N SER A 11 -11.35 9.52 0.77
CA SER A 11 -12.44 9.38 -0.20
C SER A 11 -12.09 8.53 -1.42
N ARG A 12 -10.81 8.28 -1.72
CA ARG A 12 -10.36 7.60 -2.94
C ARG A 12 -9.14 6.72 -2.70
N ILE A 13 -9.09 5.65 -3.48
CA ILE A 13 -7.89 4.87 -3.77
C ILE A 13 -7.56 5.15 -5.23
N ILE A 14 -6.36 5.64 -5.51
CA ILE A 14 -5.92 5.98 -6.87
C ILE A 14 -4.65 5.20 -7.18
N GLN A 15 -4.77 4.16 -7.99
CA GLN A 15 -3.63 3.46 -8.57
C GLN A 15 -3.11 4.25 -9.78
N ILE A 16 -1.82 4.60 -9.74
CA ILE A 16 -1.16 5.41 -10.79
C ILE A 16 -0.14 4.60 -11.60
N HIS A 17 0.15 3.36 -11.19
CA HIS A 17 1.07 2.46 -11.88
C HIS A 17 0.59 1.00 -11.74
N PRO A 18 0.79 0.15 -12.77
CA PRO A 18 0.47 -1.29 -12.69
C PRO A 18 1.22 -1.96 -11.52
N THR A 19 0.54 -2.85 -10.81
CA THR A 19 1.09 -3.59 -9.64
C THR A 19 2.00 -4.75 -10.04
N GLU A 20 1.98 -5.11 -11.32
CA GLU A 20 2.86 -6.11 -11.93
C GLU A 20 4.26 -5.53 -12.24
N ASN A 21 4.41 -4.21 -12.23
CA ASN A 21 5.64 -3.52 -12.58
C ASN A 21 6.23 -2.80 -11.37
N GLY A 22 7.56 -2.88 -11.19
CA GLY A 22 8.25 -2.24 -10.07
C GLY A 22 8.15 -0.70 -10.06
N VAL A 23 8.34 -0.13 -8.88
CA VAL A 23 8.36 1.33 -8.63
C VAL A 23 9.61 1.74 -7.84
N TRP A 24 9.80 3.03 -7.57
CA TRP A 24 10.97 3.56 -6.86
C TRP A 24 10.59 4.37 -5.61
N GLY A 25 10.02 3.74 -4.59
CA GLY A 25 9.62 4.43 -3.35
C GLY A 25 10.20 3.89 -2.04
N ALA A 26 10.77 2.67 -2.02
CA ALA A 26 11.23 2.03 -0.77
C ALA A 26 12.68 1.46 -0.82
N GLY A 27 13.46 1.89 -1.83
CA GLY A 27 14.86 1.45 -2.01
C GLY A 27 15.00 0.11 -2.75
N GLN A 28 16.22 -0.22 -3.18
CA GLN A 28 16.46 -1.24 -4.23
C GLN A 28 15.84 -2.61 -3.89
N TYR A 29 15.94 -3.06 -2.64
CA TYR A 29 15.49 -4.38 -2.23
C TYR A 29 13.96 -4.48 -2.15
N ALA A 30 13.29 -3.42 -1.69
CA ALA A 30 11.84 -3.39 -1.60
C ALA A 30 11.18 -3.13 -2.96
N ASN A 31 11.79 -2.30 -3.80
CA ASN A 31 11.32 -2.00 -5.15
C ASN A 31 11.20 -3.25 -6.05
N ALA A 32 12.02 -4.27 -5.80
CA ALA A 32 11.99 -5.53 -6.54
C ALA A 32 10.98 -6.55 -5.97
N ARG A 33 10.30 -6.25 -4.86
CA ARG A 33 9.53 -7.23 -4.08
C ARG A 33 8.09 -6.82 -3.79
N PHE A 34 7.82 -5.53 -3.58
CA PHE A 34 6.59 -5.11 -2.91
C PHE A 34 5.82 -4.06 -3.69
N ILE A 35 4.49 -4.17 -3.62
CA ILE A 35 3.57 -3.08 -3.95
C ILE A 35 3.73 -1.98 -2.89
N GLN A 36 3.72 -0.72 -3.33
CA GLN A 36 4.00 0.45 -2.49
C GLN A 36 2.82 1.41 -2.56
N VAL A 37 2.24 1.72 -1.41
CA VAL A 37 1.03 2.52 -1.26
C VAL A 37 1.28 3.64 -0.27
N GLU A 38 0.93 4.87 -0.65
CA GLU A 38 1.08 6.04 0.20
C GLU A 38 -0.26 6.44 0.84
N LEU A 39 -0.25 6.61 2.16
CA LEU A 39 -1.38 7.14 2.90
C LEU A 39 -1.32 8.67 2.93
N VAL A 40 -2.28 9.32 2.26
CA VAL A 40 -2.34 10.78 2.19
C VAL A 40 -2.75 11.36 3.55
N ARG A 41 -2.11 12.46 3.95
CA ARG A 41 -2.36 13.12 5.24
C ARG A 41 -3.82 13.58 5.38
N SER A 42 -4.42 13.20 6.49
CA SER A 42 -5.76 13.63 6.93
C SER A 42 -5.67 14.77 7.95
N LYS A 43 -6.74 15.59 8.05
CA LYS A 43 -6.78 16.74 8.97
C LYS A 43 -7.66 16.52 10.21
N THR A 44 -8.54 15.52 10.18
CA THR A 44 -9.43 15.19 11.30
C THR A 44 -9.39 13.69 11.59
N PHE A 45 -9.91 13.30 12.76
CA PHE A 45 -10.01 11.89 13.14
C PHE A 45 -10.90 11.08 12.19
N ASP A 46 -12.08 11.60 11.79
CA ASP A 46 -12.98 10.93 10.84
C ASP A 46 -12.30 10.72 9.47
N GLU A 47 -11.61 11.74 8.96
CA GLU A 47 -10.86 11.63 7.71
C GLU A 47 -9.75 10.57 7.81
N PHE A 48 -9.02 10.56 8.92
CA PHE A 48 -7.97 9.58 9.18
C PHE A 48 -8.54 8.16 9.26
N ALA A 49 -9.63 7.96 10.00
CA ALA A 49 -10.29 6.66 10.13
C ALA A 49 -10.74 6.11 8.77
N ARG A 50 -11.34 6.96 7.93
CA ARG A 50 -11.72 6.59 6.55
C ARG A 50 -10.50 6.25 5.69
N SER A 51 -9.42 7.02 5.79
CA SER A 51 -8.20 6.74 5.03
C SER A 51 -7.55 5.41 5.43
N ILE A 52 -7.55 5.07 6.73
CA ILE A 52 -7.06 3.77 7.22
C ILE A 52 -7.96 2.63 6.76
N ASN A 53 -9.29 2.82 6.79
CA ASN A 53 -10.24 1.84 6.27
C ASN A 53 -9.99 1.56 4.78
N ASN A 54 -9.80 2.61 3.97
CA ASN A 54 -9.49 2.47 2.55
C ASN A 54 -8.13 1.79 2.32
N TYR A 55 -7.13 2.12 3.13
CA TYR A 55 -5.80 1.52 3.04
C TYR A 55 -5.84 0.03 3.37
N ALA A 56 -6.51 -0.34 4.46
CA ALA A 56 -6.69 -1.74 4.86
C ALA A 56 -7.49 -2.53 3.82
N TYR A 57 -8.58 -1.96 3.29
CA TYR A 57 -9.34 -2.56 2.20
C TYR A 57 -8.47 -2.82 0.97
N TYR A 58 -7.68 -1.83 0.54
CA TYR A 58 -6.84 -1.98 -0.65
C TYR A 58 -5.72 -2.99 -0.46
N ALA A 59 -5.09 -3.03 0.72
CA ALA A 59 -4.11 -4.05 1.06
C ALA A 59 -4.73 -5.46 1.01
N ALA A 60 -5.91 -5.65 1.61
CA ALA A 60 -6.62 -6.92 1.58
C ALA A 60 -7.04 -7.33 0.15
N TYR A 61 -7.53 -6.38 -0.65
CA TYR A 61 -7.84 -6.60 -2.06
C TYR A 61 -6.62 -7.09 -2.83
N LEU A 62 -5.45 -6.44 -2.68
CA LEU A 62 -4.23 -6.86 -3.38
C LEU A 62 -3.74 -8.24 -2.93
N LEU A 63 -3.78 -8.54 -1.63
CA LEU A 63 -3.42 -9.87 -1.12
C LEU A 63 -4.34 -10.94 -1.71
N ASP A 64 -5.65 -10.70 -1.78
CA ASP A 64 -6.60 -11.61 -2.42
C ASP A 64 -6.34 -11.76 -3.93
N GLN A 65 -6.15 -10.65 -4.66
CA GLN A 65 -5.85 -10.65 -6.10
C GLN A 65 -4.60 -11.46 -6.45
N TYR A 66 -3.55 -11.39 -5.62
CA TYR A 66 -2.31 -12.14 -5.81
C TYR A 66 -2.26 -13.48 -5.06
N ASN A 67 -3.36 -13.89 -4.42
CA ASN A 67 -3.48 -15.13 -3.64
C ASN A 67 -2.37 -15.26 -2.57
N LEU A 68 -2.13 -14.17 -1.84
CA LEU A 68 -1.18 -14.09 -0.74
C LEU A 68 -1.92 -14.09 0.61
N PRO A 69 -1.43 -14.83 1.63
CA PRO A 69 -1.98 -14.74 2.98
C PRO A 69 -1.69 -13.37 3.60
N VAL A 70 -2.33 -13.06 4.73
CA VAL A 70 -1.96 -11.90 5.56
C VAL A 70 -0.85 -12.34 6.52
N ASP A 71 0.39 -11.90 6.30
CA ASP A 71 1.53 -12.16 7.19
C ASP A 71 2.38 -10.89 7.42
N SER A 72 2.59 -10.53 8.68
CA SER A 72 3.23 -9.26 9.06
C SER A 72 4.72 -9.44 9.31
N ALA A 73 5.54 -8.81 8.46
CA ALA A 73 6.99 -8.81 8.58
C ALA A 73 7.56 -7.94 9.70
N HIS A 74 6.72 -7.26 10.51
CA HIS A 74 7.20 -6.28 11.49
C HIS A 74 8.12 -6.87 12.56
N SER A 75 7.83 -8.08 13.04
CA SER A 75 8.54 -8.71 14.16
C SER A 75 9.69 -9.62 13.75
N ASP A 76 9.71 -10.15 12.52
CA ASP A 76 10.64 -11.20 12.11
C ASP A 76 11.25 -11.00 10.70
N GLY A 77 10.86 -9.93 10.00
CA GLY A 77 11.32 -9.64 8.64
C GLY A 77 10.79 -10.61 7.56
N LYS A 78 9.80 -11.45 7.90
CA LYS A 78 9.16 -12.40 6.99
C LYS A 78 7.68 -12.08 6.90
N GLY A 79 7.19 -11.97 5.68
CA GLY A 79 5.80 -11.67 5.43
C GLY A 79 5.53 -11.64 3.95
N THR A 80 4.32 -11.23 3.65
CA THR A 80 3.76 -11.13 2.30
C THR A 80 3.46 -9.69 1.94
#